data_AF-A0A2S6R6Z6-F1
#
_entry.id   AF-A0A2S6R6Z6-F1
#
_cell.length_a   1.000
_cell.length_b   1.000
_cell.length_c   1.000
_cell.angle_alpha   90.00
_cell.angle_beta   90.00
_cell.angle_gamma   90.00
#
_symmetry.space_group_name_H-M   'P 1'
#
loop_
_entity.id
_entity.type
_entity.pdbx_description
1 polymer ?
#
loop_
_entity_poly.entity_id
_entity_poly.type
_entity_poly.pdbx_seq_one_letter_code
_entity_poly.pdbx_strand_id
1 'polypeptide(L)'
;TAVDTDFTAKLVDVYPPSEDFPSGFDMNITDGIIRARYRNSSSRPELMAPGELYEFVIEPFPTANHFKAGHRIRIDVSSSNFPRFDVNPNTGEPLGQHRRSMPADNSIYHEAAHASHVVLPIVAVR
;
A
#
# COMPACT_ATOMS: atom_id res chain seq x y z
N THR A 1 11.39 0.70 14.15
CA THR A 1 10.69 1.85 13.52
C THR A 1 11.70 2.84 12.93
N ALA A 2 11.32 3.68 11.96
CA ALA A 2 12.21 4.61 11.24
C ALA A 2 11.60 6.02 11.07
N VAL A 3 12.42 6.99 10.63
CA VAL A 3 12.00 8.40 10.42
C VAL A 3 11.35 8.65 9.06
N ASP A 4 11.49 7.71 8.14
CA ASP A 4 10.83 7.70 6.83
C ASP A 4 10.67 6.24 6.39
N THR A 5 9.70 5.98 5.52
CA THR A 5 9.50 4.69 4.84
C THR A 5 8.51 4.90 3.69
N ASP A 6 8.25 3.86 2.91
CA ASP A 6 7.13 3.88 1.97
C ASP A 6 6.02 2.95 2.49
N PHE A 7 4.77 3.25 2.14
CA PHE A 7 3.64 2.35 2.29
C PHE A 7 2.99 2.16 0.93
N THR A 8 2.80 0.90 0.55
CA THR A 8 2.16 0.47 -0.68
C THR A 8 0.91 -0.31 -0.33
N ALA A 9 -0.13 -0.15 -1.15
CA ALA A 9 -1.35 -0.94 -1.04
C ALA A 9 -1.74 -1.42 -2.43
N LYS A 10 -2.04 -2.72 -2.55
CA LYS A 10 -2.52 -3.35 -3.79
C LYS A 10 -3.92 -3.90 -3.58
N LEU A 11 -4.83 -3.60 -4.49
CA LEU A 11 -6.13 -4.25 -4.59
C LEU A 11 -5.98 -5.50 -5.46
N VAL A 12 -6.24 -6.66 -4.88
CA VAL A 12 -6.11 -7.96 -5.54
C VAL A 12 -7.47 -8.63 -5.62
N ASP A 13 -7.82 -9.09 -6.82
CA ASP A 13 -8.91 -10.03 -7.04
C ASP A 13 -8.34 -11.46 -6.99
N VAL A 14 -8.71 -12.20 -5.95
CA VAL A 14 -8.26 -13.58 -5.74
C VAL A 14 -9.26 -14.51 -6.38
N TYR A 15 -8.86 -15.06 -7.53
CA TYR A 15 -9.64 -16.03 -8.30
C TYR A 15 -9.54 -17.40 -7.61
N PRO A 16 -10.66 -18.13 -7.48
CA PRO A 16 -10.60 -19.52 -7.04
C PRO A 16 -9.89 -20.39 -8.09
N PRO A 17 -9.44 -21.60 -7.69
CA PRO A 17 -9.01 -22.63 -8.64
C PRO A 17 -9.96 -22.81 -9.83
N SER A 18 -9.38 -22.94 -11.03
CA SER A 18 -10.07 -23.21 -12.28
C SER A 18 -9.30 -24.24 -13.13
N GLU A 19 -9.85 -24.63 -14.27
CA GLU A 19 -9.17 -25.53 -15.23
C GLU A 19 -7.85 -24.93 -15.72
N ASP A 20 -7.86 -23.64 -16.09
CA ASP A 20 -6.67 -22.92 -16.55
C ASP A 20 -5.70 -22.58 -15.41
N PHE A 21 -6.22 -22.36 -14.20
CA PHE A 21 -5.45 -22.01 -13.00
C PHE A 21 -5.79 -22.94 -11.83
N PRO A 22 -5.26 -24.17 -11.78
CA PRO A 22 -5.62 -25.16 -10.75
C PRO A 22 -5.33 -24.72 -9.30
N SER A 23 -4.44 -23.75 -9.10
CA SER A 23 -4.12 -23.18 -7.78
C SER A 23 -4.86 -21.87 -7.48
N GLY A 24 -5.71 -21.40 -8.40
CA GLY A 24 -6.26 -20.05 -8.39
C GLY A 24 -5.29 -19.03 -9.00
N PHE A 25 -5.72 -17.77 -9.04
CA PHE A 25 -4.95 -16.68 -9.61
C PHE A 25 -5.15 -15.38 -8.82
N ASP A 26 -4.06 -14.76 -8.40
CA ASP A 26 -4.07 -13.50 -7.68
C ASP A 26 -3.87 -12.34 -8.67
N MET A 27 -4.97 -11.75 -9.14
CA MET A 27 -4.91 -10.65 -10.10
C MET A 27 -4.73 -9.32 -9.39
N ASN A 28 -3.56 -8.69 -9.55
CA ASN A 28 -3.37 -7.30 -9.14
C ASN A 28 -4.20 -6.36 -10.03
N ILE A 29 -5.22 -5.73 -9.46
CA ILE A 29 -6.14 -4.82 -10.15
C ILE A 29 -5.55 -3.42 -10.26
N THR A 30 -5.05 -2.89 -9.16
CA THR A 30 -4.45 -1.57 -9.05
C THR A 30 -3.64 -1.49 -7.76
N ASP A 31 -2.66 -0.60 -7.74
CA ASP A 31 -1.77 -0.37 -6.61
C ASP A 31 -1.33 1.09 -6.53
N GLY A 32 -1.16 1.54 -5.30
CA GLY A 32 -0.66 2.87 -4.96
C GLY A 32 0.54 2.78 -4.02
N ILE A 33 1.26 3.89 -3.91
CA ILE A 33 2.37 4.08 -2.96
C ILE A 33 2.28 5.48 -2.39
N ILE A 34 2.62 5.62 -1.12
CA ILE A 34 2.94 6.90 -0.49
C ILE A 34 4.27 6.80 0.21
N ARG A 35 5.13 7.79 -0.01
CA ARG A 35 6.37 7.96 0.75
C ARG A 35 6.05 8.78 1.99
N ALA A 36 6.36 8.25 3.18
CA ALA A 36 5.83 8.73 4.43
C ALA A 36 6.13 10.21 4.72
N ARG A 37 7.29 10.72 4.28
CA ARG A 37 7.59 12.15 4.41
C ARG A 37 6.64 13.08 3.65
N TYR A 38 5.88 12.59 2.67
CA TYR A 38 4.93 13.37 1.88
C TYR A 38 3.46 13.14 2.29
N ARG A 39 3.20 12.47 3.43
CA ARG A 39 1.85 12.16 3.91
C ARG A 39 0.90 13.36 4.00
N ASN A 40 1.43 14.54 4.33
CA ASN A 40 0.66 15.77 4.50
C ASN A 40 0.72 16.71 3.28
N SER A 41 1.70 16.52 2.39
CA SER A 41 1.97 17.41 1.27
C SER A 41 2.89 16.77 0.25
N SER A 42 2.52 16.83 -1.03
CA SER A 42 3.35 16.35 -2.14
C SER A 42 4.61 17.21 -2.39
N SER A 43 4.67 18.42 -1.84
CA SER A 43 5.76 19.38 -2.09
C SER A 43 6.60 19.71 -0.86
N ARG A 44 6.11 19.45 0.35
CA ARG A 44 6.81 19.75 1.60
C ARG A 44 7.07 18.46 2.38
N PRO A 45 8.31 17.95 2.39
CA PRO A 45 8.63 16.75 3.14
C PRO A 45 8.67 17.03 4.64
N GLU A 46 8.05 16.15 5.43
CA GLU A 46 8.02 16.17 6.89
C GLU A 46 8.41 14.79 7.41
N LEU A 47 9.53 14.65 8.11
CA LEU A 47 9.91 13.35 8.67
C LEU A 47 8.93 12.88 9.76
N MET A 48 8.90 11.58 9.98
CA MET A 48 8.17 10.96 11.09
C MET A 48 9.02 10.93 12.36
N ALA A 49 8.35 10.94 13.51
CA ALA A 49 8.96 10.58 14.78
C ALA A 49 8.76 9.06 15.00
N PRO A 50 9.83 8.30 15.28
CA PRO A 50 9.72 6.87 15.53
C PRO A 50 8.80 6.55 16.71
N GLY A 51 7.82 5.67 16.51
CA GLY A 51 6.89 5.23 17.55
C GLY A 51 5.59 6.04 17.62
N GLU A 52 5.50 7.18 16.93
CA GLU A 52 4.25 7.93 16.78
C GLU A 52 3.34 7.27 15.73
N LEU A 53 2.02 7.37 15.95
CA LEU A 53 1.02 6.92 14.99
C LEU A 53 0.73 8.02 13.97
N TYR A 54 0.63 7.63 12.70
CA TYR A 54 0.31 8.53 11.59
C TYR A 54 -0.76 7.93 10.70
N GLU A 55 -1.66 8.78 10.18
CA GLU A 55 -2.58 8.41 9.11
C GLU A 55 -1.89 8.56 7.75
N PHE A 56 -2.13 7.59 6.87
CA PHE A 56 -1.67 7.62 5.49
C PHE A 56 -2.83 7.34 4.55
N VAL A 57 -3.04 8.24 3.59
CA VAL A 57 -4.02 8.05 2.52
C VAL A 57 -3.27 7.60 1.27
N ILE A 58 -3.54 6.38 0.81
CA ILE A 58 -3.01 5.84 -0.44
C ILE A 58 -4.15 5.82 -1.44
N GLU A 59 -4.00 6.57 -2.54
CA GLU A 59 -4.96 6.63 -3.63
C GLU A 59 -4.37 5.91 -4.87
N PRO A 60 -4.75 4.64 -5.13
CA PRO A 60 -4.34 3.95 -6.34
C PRO A 60 -4.96 4.57 -7.61
N PHE A 61 -4.44 4.17 -8.77
CA PHE A 61 -5.03 4.58 -10.04
C PHE A 61 -6.49 4.07 -10.16
N PRO A 62 -7.41 4.88 -10.74
CA PRO A 62 -8.80 4.48 -10.96
C PRO A 62 -8.91 3.17 -11.73
N THR A 63 -9.87 2.33 -11.33
CA THR A 63 -10.11 1.02 -11.94
C THR A 63 -11.60 0.71 -11.93
N ALA A 64 -12.00 -0.27 -12.72
CA ALA A 64 -13.32 -0.89 -12.69
C ALA A 64 -13.13 -2.40 -12.75
N ASN A 65 -13.61 -3.12 -11.74
CA ASN A 65 -13.55 -4.57 -11.69
C ASN A 65 -14.89 -5.15 -11.20
N HIS A 66 -15.22 -6.34 -11.68
CA HIS A 66 -16.36 -7.12 -11.19
C HIS A 66 -15.84 -8.37 -10.48
N PHE A 67 -15.85 -8.32 -9.14
CA PHE A 67 -15.52 -9.47 -8.29
C PHE A 67 -16.67 -10.49 -8.36
N LYS A 68 -16.46 -11.59 -9.08
CA LYS A 68 -17.49 -12.61 -9.27
C LYS A 68 -17.70 -13.43 -7.99
N ALA A 69 -18.85 -14.11 -7.91
CA ALA A 69 -19.08 -15.09 -6.84
C ALA A 69 -17.94 -16.12 -6.79
N GLY A 70 -17.46 -16.42 -5.58
CA GLY A 70 -16.32 -17.30 -5.35
C GLY A 70 -14.96 -16.61 -5.32
N HIS A 71 -14.85 -15.39 -5.85
CA HIS A 71 -13.64 -14.57 -5.72
C HIS A 71 -13.53 -13.96 -4.31
N ARG A 72 -12.33 -13.46 -3.98
CA ARG A 72 -12.10 -12.68 -2.75
C ARG A 72 -11.43 -11.36 -3.07
N ILE A 73 -11.81 -10.32 -2.34
CA ILE A 73 -11.09 -9.04 -2.31
C ILE A 73 -9.96 -9.19 -1.30
N ARG A 74 -8.72 -8.95 -1.73
CA ARG A 74 -7.55 -8.91 -0.86
C ARG A 74 -6.82 -7.58 -1.00
N ILE A 75 -6.28 -7.10 0.12
CA ILE A 75 -5.40 -5.93 0.16
C ILE A 75 -4.03 -6.39 0.61
N ASP A 76 -3.03 -6.20 -0.26
CA ASP A 76 -1.63 -6.46 0.09
C ASP A 76 -0.96 -5.15 0.47
N VAL A 77 -0.44 -5.06 1.69
CA VAL A 77 0.29 -3.90 2.21
C VAL A 77 1.77 -4.25 2.36
N SER A 78 2.65 -3.38 1.87
CA SER A 78 4.10 -3.55 1.95
C SER A 78 4.79 -2.20 2.03
N SER A 79 6.05 -2.16 2.48
CA SER A 79 6.87 -0.95 2.47
C SER A 79 7.79 -0.83 1.25
N SER A 80 7.53 -1.62 0.20
CA SER A 80 8.27 -1.58 -1.06
C SER A 80 7.44 -2.17 -2.20
N ASN A 81 7.64 -1.63 -3.39
CA ASN A 81 7.09 -2.15 -4.66
C ASN A 81 8.13 -1.98 -5.78
N PHE A 82 9.35 -2.41 -5.50
CA PHE A 82 10.43 -2.47 -6.48
C PHE A 82 10.14 -3.57 -7.54
N PRO A 83 10.48 -3.37 -8.83
CA PRO A 83 11.20 -2.24 -9.41
C PRO A 83 10.31 -1.08 -9.90
N ARG A 84 9.00 -1.13 -9.64
CA ARG A 84 8.07 -0.07 -10.09
C ARG A 84 8.36 1.28 -9.43
N PHE A 85 8.74 1.28 -8.16
CA PHE A 85 9.14 2.47 -7.42
C PHE A 85 10.56 2.30 -6.85
N ASP A 86 11.26 3.42 -6.67
CA ASP A 86 12.58 3.45 -6.04
C ASP A 86 12.50 3.03 -4.57
N VAL A 87 13.55 2.37 -4.08
CA VAL A 87 13.58 1.91 -2.69
C VAL A 87 13.75 3.10 -1.76
N ASN A 88 12.88 3.21 -0.75
CA ASN A 88 13.11 4.12 0.37
C ASN A 88 14.21 3.56 1.29
N PRO A 89 15.31 4.30 1.55
CA PRO A 89 16.38 3.87 2.45
C PRO A 89 15.99 3.86 3.93
N ASN A 90 14.83 4.43 4.27
CA ASN A 90 14.28 4.67 5.61
C ASN A 90 15.10 5.65 6.49
N THR A 91 16.12 6.30 5.93
CA THR A 91 17.06 7.16 6.67
C THR A 91 16.64 8.62 6.76
N GLY A 92 15.63 9.05 6.00
CA GLY A 92 15.28 10.48 5.88
C GLY A 92 16.19 11.28 4.93
N GLU A 93 17.28 10.68 4.41
CA GLU A 93 18.21 11.34 3.48
C GLU A 93 17.51 11.78 2.18
N PRO A 94 18.07 12.76 1.43
CA PRO A 94 17.50 13.18 0.16
C PRO A 94 17.40 12.04 -0.85
N LEU A 95 16.34 12.07 -1.66
CA LEU A 95 16.07 11.03 -2.65
C LEU A 95 17.23 10.92 -3.66
N GLY A 96 17.62 9.69 -3.98
CA GLY A 96 18.73 9.40 -4.88
C GLY A 96 20.14 9.76 -4.36
N GLN A 97 20.26 10.31 -3.14
CA GLN A 97 21.55 10.74 -2.56
C GLN A 97 21.89 10.02 -1.25
N HIS A 98 21.06 9.08 -0.83
CA HIS A 98 21.31 8.28 0.36
C HIS A 98 22.59 7.46 0.22
N ARG A 99 23.33 7.33 1.33
CA ARG A 99 24.56 6.51 1.38
C ARG A 99 24.40 5.32 2.32
N ARG A 100 23.28 5.28 3.03
CA ARG A 100 22.96 4.29 4.04
C ARG A 100 21.52 3.85 3.81
N SER A 101 21.23 2.65 4.28
CA SER A 101 19.87 2.16 4.45
C SER A 101 19.74 1.58 5.84
N MET A 102 18.52 1.51 6.34
CA MET A 102 18.23 0.85 7.59
C MET A 102 16.93 0.07 7.50
N PRO A 103 16.79 -1.04 8.24
CA PRO A 103 15.51 -1.73 8.36
C PRO A 103 14.49 -0.81 9.06
N ALA A 104 13.22 -0.96 8.70
CA ALA A 104 12.10 -0.29 9.34
C ALA A 104 11.06 -1.32 9.76
N ASP A 105 10.76 -1.38 11.06
CA ASP A 105 9.61 -2.12 11.57
C ASP A 105 8.36 -1.24 11.41
N ASN A 106 7.43 -1.72 10.60
CA ASN A 106 6.17 -1.06 10.29
C ASN A 106 5.02 -1.82 10.94
N SER A 107 4.01 -1.09 11.43
CA SER A 107 2.82 -1.66 12.05
C SER A 107 1.58 -1.02 11.45
N ILE A 108 0.59 -1.84 11.09
CA ILE A 108 -0.69 -1.38 10.55
C ILE A 108 -1.75 -1.66 11.60
N TYR A 109 -2.34 -0.61 12.14
CA TYR A 109 -3.39 -0.68 13.15
C TYR A 109 -4.75 -0.88 12.48
N HIS A 110 -5.62 -1.70 13.06
CA HIS A 110 -6.93 -2.03 12.49
C HIS A 110 -7.98 -2.34 13.57
N GLU A 111 -7.71 -1.93 14.81
CA GLU A 111 -8.66 -1.92 15.92
C GLU A 111 -9.62 -0.73 15.81
N ALA A 112 -10.69 -0.74 16.61
CA ALA A 112 -11.77 0.23 16.48
C ALA A 112 -11.34 1.70 16.61
N ALA A 113 -10.31 2.01 17.41
CA ALA A 113 -9.79 3.37 17.58
C ALA A 113 -8.91 3.85 16.41
N HIS A 114 -8.32 2.93 15.66
CA HIS A 114 -7.41 3.20 14.54
C HIS A 114 -7.75 2.24 13.39
N ALA A 115 -8.98 2.34 12.89
CA ALA A 115 -9.54 1.41 11.92
C ALA A 115 -9.01 1.69 10.51
N SER A 116 -7.80 1.24 10.19
CA SER A 116 -7.34 1.20 8.79
C SER A 116 -8.36 0.47 7.93
N HIS A 117 -8.77 1.08 6.83
CA HIS A 117 -9.86 0.58 6.00
C HIS A 117 -9.60 0.91 4.52
N VAL A 118 -10.41 0.29 3.66
CA VAL A 118 -10.42 0.60 2.22
C VAL A 118 -11.80 1.12 1.85
N VAL A 119 -11.82 2.28 1.19
CA VAL A 119 -13.03 2.87 0.64
C VAL A 119 -13.18 2.40 -0.81
N LEU A 120 -14.17 1.54 -1.06
CA LEU A 120 -14.48 1.04 -2.40
C LEU A 120 -15.75 1.72 -2.94
N PRO A 121 -15.71 2.39 -4.12
CA PRO A 121 -16.90 2.93 -4.75
C PRO A 121 -17.71 1.80 -5.41
N ILE A 122 -18.62 1.20 -4.65
CA ILE A 122 -19.47 0.10 -5.14
C ILE A 122 -20.58 0.68 -6.02
N VAL A 123 -20.65 0.22 -7.28
CA VAL A 123 -21.73 0.55 -8.22
C VAL A 123 -22.66 -0.65 -8.33
N ALA A 124 -23.98 -0.41 -8.26
CA ALA A 124 -24.96 -1.46 -8.46
C ALA A 124 -24.91 -2.00 -9.89
N VAL A 125 -24.79 -3.32 -10.04
CA VAL A 125 -24.96 -3.99 -11.34
C VAL A 125 -26.46 -4.04 -11.63
N ARG A 126 -26.87 -3.52 -12.80
CA ARG A 126 -28.24 -3.62 -13.30
C ARG A 126 -28.46 -4.94 -14.03
#